data_AF-A0A4Y3IIL9-F1
#
_entry.id   AF-A0A4Y3IIL9-F1
#
_cell.length_a   1.000
_cell.length_b   1.000
_cell.length_c   1.000
_cell.angle_alpha   90.00
_cell.angle_beta   90.00
_cell.angle_gamma   90.00
#
_symmetry.space_group_name_H-M   'P 1'
#
loop_
_entity.id
_entity.type
_entity.pdbx_description
1 polymer ?
#
loop_
_entity_poly.entity_id
_entity_poly.type
_entity_poly.pdbx_seq_one_letter_code
_entity_poly.pdbx_strand_id
1 'polypeptide(L)'
;MFNQIFSSTKKWLSELSEFQSRVWVVHVKESRFKDESFVICEDNFKEHLEWMKRRDYTKEMLESVEQMKPSQVRVFKLSKAEHQLMRVK
;
A
#
# COMPACT_ATOMS: atom_id res chain seq x y z
N MET A 1 24.49 -24.33 23.56
CA MET A 1 24.35 -22.87 23.46
C MET A 1 24.11 -22.47 22.00
N PHE A 2 23.08 -23.03 21.34
CA PHE A 2 22.82 -22.84 19.89
C PHE A 2 21.35 -22.49 19.55
N ASN A 3 20.50 -22.17 20.54
CA ASN A 3 19.06 -21.98 20.34
C ASN A 3 18.60 -20.52 20.18
N GLN A 4 19.50 -19.53 20.17
CA GLN A 4 19.12 -18.11 20.13
C GLN A 4 19.26 -17.41 18.76
N ILE A 5 19.83 -18.08 17.75
CA ILE A 5 20.10 -17.46 16.43
C ILE A 5 18.94 -17.68 15.43
N PHE A 6 18.13 -18.73 15.61
CA PHE A 6 17.06 -19.10 14.67
C PHE A 6 15.75 -18.29 14.80
N SER A 7 15.57 -17.49 15.86
CA SER A 7 14.34 -16.71 16.06
C SER A 7 14.33 -15.41 15.26
N SER A 8 15.48 -14.75 15.10
CA SER A 8 15.59 -13.46 14.39
C SER A 8 15.41 -13.61 12.88
N THR A 9 15.90 -14.70 12.28
CA THR A 9 15.75 -14.99 10.85
C THR A 9 14.31 -15.28 10.45
N LYS A 10 13.53 -15.90 11.33
CA LYS A 10 12.11 -16.22 11.08
C LYS A 10 11.26 -14.96 10.98
N LYS A 11 11.57 -13.95 11.79
CA LYS A 11 10.84 -12.67 11.85
C LYS A 11 11.12 -11.79 10.63
N TRP A 12 12.39 -11.74 10.19
CA TRP A 12 12.78 -11.02 8.98
C TRP A 12 12.18 -11.63 7.71
N LEU A 13 12.13 -12.97 7.62
CA LEU A 13 11.47 -13.67 6.51
C LEU A 13 9.94 -13.53 6.53
N SER A 14 9.31 -13.49 7.72
CA SER A 14 7.86 -13.25 7.80
C SER A 14 7.49 -11.82 7.43
N GLU A 15 8.29 -10.83 7.84
CA GLU A 15 8.10 -9.44 7.45
C GLU A 15 8.27 -9.28 5.93
N LEU A 16 9.34 -9.84 5.33
CA LEU A 16 9.52 -9.89 3.87
C LEU A 16 8.38 -10.60 3.12
N SER A 17 7.80 -11.65 3.71
CA SER A 17 6.67 -12.38 3.13
C SER A 17 5.34 -11.62 3.24
N GLU A 18 5.16 -10.76 4.25
CA GLU A 18 3.96 -9.91 4.39
C GLU A 18 3.98 -8.69 3.43
N PHE A 19 5.16 -8.32 2.95
CA PHE A 19 5.34 -7.27 1.95
C PHE A 19 5.10 -7.76 0.50
N GLN A 20 5.43 -9.01 0.18
CA GLN A 20 5.44 -9.57 -1.18
C GLN A 20 4.07 -10.03 -1.73
N SER A 21 2.99 -9.30 -1.42
CA SER A 21 1.67 -9.67 -1.95
C SER A 21 0.61 -8.58 -1.81
N ARG A 22 0.98 -7.34 -1.51
CA ARG A 22 -0.03 -6.31 -1.30
C ARG A 22 -0.61 -5.88 -2.63
N VAL A 23 -1.93 -6.00 -2.72
CA VAL A 23 -2.70 -5.56 -3.88
C VAL A 23 -3.63 -4.46 -3.43
N TRP A 24 -3.58 -3.34 -4.15
CA TRP A 24 -4.46 -2.21 -3.93
C TRP A 24 -5.40 -2.04 -5.10
N VAL A 25 -6.66 -1.74 -4.80
CA VAL A 25 -7.57 -1.15 -5.78
C VAL A 25 -7.66 0.33 -5.46
N VAL A 26 -7.27 1.17 -6.41
CA VAL A 26 -7.29 2.62 -6.27
C VAL A 26 -8.31 3.19 -7.24
N HIS A 27 -9.33 3.83 -6.71
CA HIS A 27 -10.30 4.57 -7.50
C HIS A 27 -9.97 6.06 -7.41
N VAL A 28 -9.69 6.68 -8.55
CA VAL A 28 -9.33 8.10 -8.66
C VAL A 28 -10.51 8.83 -9.29
N LYS A 29 -11.11 9.75 -8.55
CA LYS A 29 -12.25 10.54 -8.97
C LYS A 29 -11.85 12.01 -9.09
N GLU A 30 -11.71 12.48 -10.33
CA GLU A 30 -11.36 13.88 -10.61
C GLU A 30 -12.61 14.76 -10.76
N SER A 31 -13.72 14.20 -11.26
CA SER A 31 -15.00 14.91 -11.40
C SER A 31 -16.18 13.94 -11.49
N ARG A 32 -17.41 14.45 -11.64
CA ARG A 32 -18.62 13.62 -11.78
C ARG A 32 -18.60 12.70 -13.01
N PHE A 33 -17.82 13.05 -14.03
CA PHE A 33 -17.78 12.33 -15.31
C PHE A 33 -16.40 11.77 -15.64
N LYS A 34 -15.43 11.91 -14.72
CA LYS A 34 -14.06 11.46 -14.92
C LYS A 34 -13.57 10.76 -13.67
N ASP A 35 -13.64 9.44 -13.72
CA ASP A 35 -13.17 8.51 -12.72
C ASP A 35 -12.42 7.35 -13.39
N GLU A 36 -11.35 6.90 -12.74
CA GLU A 36 -10.49 5.83 -13.23
C GLU A 36 -10.18 4.87 -12.08
N SER A 37 -10.11 3.57 -12.37
CA SER A 37 -9.80 2.55 -11.37
C SER A 37 -8.54 1.80 -11.76
N PHE A 38 -7.63 1.63 -10.79
CA PHE A 38 -6.34 1.00 -10.97
C PHE A 38 -6.19 -0.18 -10.01
N VAL A 39 -5.58 -1.25 -10.50
CA VAL A 39 -5.10 -2.36 -9.66
C VAL A 39 -3.60 -2.23 -9.55
N ILE A 40 -3.11 -1.97 -8.34
CA ILE A 40 -1.69 -1.79 -8.05
C ILE A 40 -1.22 -3.03 -7.31
N CYS A 41 -0.33 -3.80 -7.94
CA CYS A 41 0.35 -4.91 -7.30
C CYS A 41 1.74 -4.44 -6.86
N GLU A 42 2.01 -4.45 -5.55
CA GLU A 42 3.30 -3.99 -5.00
C GLU A 42 4.47 -4.85 -5.49
N ASP A 43 4.22 -6.11 -5.90
CA ASP A 43 5.25 -7.03 -6.43
C ASP A 43 5.93 -6.51 -7.71
N ASN A 44 5.30 -5.56 -8.42
CA ASN A 44 5.83 -4.96 -9.63
C ASN A 44 6.76 -3.75 -9.37
N PHE A 45 6.93 -3.35 -8.12
CA PHE A 45 7.68 -2.14 -7.74
C PHE A 45 8.96 -2.48 -6.98
N LYS A 46 9.91 -1.55 -7.00
CA LYS A 46 11.21 -1.70 -6.31
C LYS A 46 11.16 -1.13 -4.90
N GLU A 47 10.24 -0.19 -4.67
CA GLU A 47 10.02 0.42 -3.37
C GLU A 47 8.59 0.20 -2.86
N HIS A 48 8.42 0.20 -1.54
CA HIS A 48 7.10 0.20 -0.91
C HIS A 48 6.31 1.46 -1.28
N LEU A 49 5.03 1.27 -1.63
CA LEU A 49 4.07 2.32 -1.94
C LEU A 49 4.56 3.24 -3.08
N GLU A 50 5.37 2.71 -4.00
CA GLU A 50 6.02 3.49 -5.06
C GLU A 50 5.00 4.22 -5.94
N TRP A 51 3.86 3.58 -6.24
CA TRP A 51 2.79 4.21 -6.99
C TRP A 51 2.22 5.43 -6.28
N MET A 52 1.99 5.33 -4.97
CA MET A 52 1.46 6.44 -4.15
C MET A 52 2.49 7.55 -4.01
N LYS A 53 3.78 7.23 -3.82
CA LYS A 53 4.87 8.21 -3.81
C LYS A 53 4.95 9.00 -5.12
N ARG A 54 4.80 8.33 -6.27
CA ARG A 54 4.75 8.98 -7.60
C ARG A 54 3.54 9.89 -7.81
N ARG A 55 2.52 9.77 -6.96
CA ARG A 55 1.29 10.59 -6.99
C ARG A 55 1.28 11.66 -5.90
N ASP A 56 2.45 12.00 -5.36
CA ASP A 56 2.65 13.06 -4.35
C ASP A 56 1.83 12.88 -3.08
N TYR A 57 1.59 11.63 -2.66
CA TYR A 57 1.01 11.36 -1.35
C TYR A 57 1.93 11.89 -0.25
N THR A 58 1.37 12.56 0.74
CA THR A 58 2.15 13.07 1.87
C THR A 58 2.65 11.91 2.72
N LYS A 59 3.72 12.15 3.49
CA LYS A 59 4.29 11.16 4.39
C LYS A 59 3.24 10.59 5.37
N GLU A 60 2.39 11.45 5.91
CA GLU A 60 1.29 11.05 6.82
C GLU A 60 0.26 10.13 6.13
N MET A 61 -0.07 10.40 4.87
CA MET A 61 -0.96 9.53 4.10
C MET A 61 -0.32 8.16 3.84
N LEU A 62 0.97 8.13 3.47
CA LEU A 62 1.71 6.90 3.25
C LEU A 62 1.79 6.05 4.53
N GLU A 63 2.10 6.67 5.67
CA GLU A 63 2.11 5.99 6.97
C GLU A 63 0.73 5.41 7.32
N SER A 64 -0.35 6.14 7.00
CA SER A 64 -1.71 5.61 7.18
C SER A 64 -2.01 4.44 6.25
N VAL A 65 -1.55 4.46 5.00
CA VAL A 65 -1.77 3.38 4.02
C VAL A 65 -0.98 2.13 4.44
N GLU A 66 0.25 2.31 4.91
CA GLU A 66 1.12 1.21 5.36
C GLU A 66 0.49 0.39 6.50
N GLN A 67 -0.29 1.04 7.37
CA GLN A 67 -0.99 0.40 8.48
C GLN A 67 -2.34 -0.24 8.08
N MET A 68 -2.81 -0.07 6.84
CA MET A 68 -4.09 -0.61 6.42
C MET A 68 -4.07 -2.13 6.42
N LYS A 69 -5.12 -2.75 6.95
CA LYS A 69 -5.36 -4.20 6.86
C LYS A 69 -6.17 -4.54 5.59
N PRO A 70 -6.16 -5.81 5.13
CA PRO A 70 -7.02 -6.24 4.02
C PRO A 70 -8.49 -5.86 4.25
N SER A 71 -9.19 -5.58 3.15
CA SER A 71 -10.57 -5.08 3.09
C SER A 71 -10.80 -3.71 3.73
N GLN A 72 -9.75 -3.02 4.20
CA GLN A 72 -9.89 -1.63 4.62
C GLN A 72 -9.87 -0.69 3.43
N VAL A 73 -10.69 0.36 3.54
CA VAL A 73 -10.77 1.45 2.59
C VAL A 73 -10.31 2.74 3.26
N ARG A 74 -9.55 3.54 2.53
CA ARG A 74 -9.17 4.91 2.91
C ARG A 74 -9.42 5.83 1.73
N VAL A 75 -9.89 7.03 2.02
CA VAL A 75 -10.16 8.06 1.02
C VAL A 75 -9.25 9.24 1.32
N PHE A 76 -8.47 9.65 0.33
CA PHE A 76 -7.57 10.79 0.41
C PHE A 76 -8.00 11.83 -0.62
N LYS A 77 -7.96 13.10 -0.23
CA LYS A 77 -8.17 14.22 -1.15
C LYS A 77 -6.81 14.77 -1.54
N LEU A 78 -6.44 14.58 -2.81
CA LEU A 78 -5.20 15.11 -3.37
C LEU A 78 -5.57 16.19 -4.37
N SER A 79 -5.23 17.45 -4.08
CA SER A 79 -5.38 18.63 -4.95
C SER A 79 -6.69 18.74 -5.74
N LYS A 80 -6.86 17.97 -6.82
CA LYS A 80 -8.01 17.99 -7.74
C LYS A 80 -8.76 16.66 -7.86
N ALA A 81 -8.34 15.64 -7.11
CA ALA A 81 -8.87 14.29 -7.20
C ALA A 81 -9.09 13.68 -5.81
N GLU A 82 -10.14 12.88 -5.71
CA GLU A 82 -10.37 12.02 -4.56
C GLU A 82 -9.86 10.62 -4.90
N HIS A 83 -8.97 10.09 -4.08
CA HIS A 83 -8.38 8.78 -4.24
C HIS A 83 -8.93 7.86 -3.16
N GLN A 84 -9.72 6.87 -3.55
CA GLN A 84 -10.20 5.81 -2.68
C GLN A 84 -9.31 4.58 -2.86
N LEU A 85 -8.54 4.25 -1.82
CA LEU A 85 -7.66 3.09 -1.77
C LEU A 85 -8.35 1.99 -0.99
N MET A 86 -8.36 0.79 -1.55
CA MET A 86 -8.77 -0.43 -0.87
C MET A 86 -7.60 -1.41 -0.85
N ARG A 87 -7.25 -1.91 0.33
CA ARG A 87 -6.31 -3.03 0.45
C ARG A 87 -7.05 -4.32 0.15
N VAL A 88 -6.63 -5.05 -0.88
CA VAL A 88 -7.24 -6.34 -1.26
C VAL A 88 -6.54 -7.50 -0.55
N LYS A 89 -5.20 -7.45 -0.49
CA LYS A 89 -4.33 -8.49 0.10
C LYS A 89 -3.27 -7.85 1.01
#